data_AF-A0A1L9TS34-F1
#
_entry.id   AF-A0A1L9TS34-F1
#
_cell.length_a   1.000
_cell.length_b   1.000
_cell.length_c   1.000
_cell.angle_alpha   90.00
_cell.angle_beta   90.00
_cell.angle_gamma   90.00
#
_symmetry.space_group_name_H-M   'P 1'
#
loop_
_entity.id
_entity.type
_entity.pdbx_description
1 polymer ?
#
loop_
_entity_poly.entity_id
_entity_poly.type
_entity_poly.pdbx_seq_one_letter_code
_entity_poly.pdbx_strand_id
1 'polypeptide(L)'
;MHSHLHTPYNINCEEIMTALDQCHAQGFLHKALGNCNDIKREVNRCLAGERYERAKRNRDDARERRKRIEKIWADERAVESGVPASAPGNATPTTSANAEKQ
;
A
#
# COMPACT_ATOMS: atom_id res chain seq x y z
N MET A 1 13.64 19.42 -8.49
CA MET A 1 12.35 18.72 -8.30
C MET A 1 12.61 17.35 -7.70
N HIS A 2 12.68 17.25 -6.37
CA HIS A 2 12.62 15.95 -5.71
C HIS A 2 11.14 15.65 -5.48
N SER A 3 10.64 14.57 -6.10
CA SER A 3 9.39 13.96 -5.62
C SER A 3 9.54 13.70 -4.11
N HIS A 4 8.46 13.73 -3.33
CA HIS A 4 8.53 13.43 -1.89
C HIS A 4 9.09 12.01 -1.69
N LEU A 5 10.40 11.96 -1.56
CA LEU A 5 11.24 10.78 -1.60
C LEU A 5 11.23 10.14 -0.21
N HIS A 6 11.27 10.97 0.83
CA HIS A 6 11.11 10.60 2.23
C HIS A 6 9.64 10.40 2.58
N THR A 7 9.12 9.23 2.23
CA THR A 7 7.89 8.70 2.80
C THR A 7 8.22 7.43 3.57
N PRO A 8 7.45 7.03 4.59
CA PRO A 8 7.69 5.78 5.31
C PRO A 8 7.73 4.55 4.38
N TYR A 9 7.10 4.65 3.21
CA TYR A 9 7.07 3.58 2.22
C TYR A 9 8.29 3.49 1.31
N ASN A 10 9.25 4.41 1.40
CA ASN A 10 10.47 4.43 0.59
C ASN A 10 11.73 4.37 1.47
N ILE A 11 11.59 4.05 2.76
CA ILE A 11 12.72 4.02 3.70
C ILE A 11 13.80 3.02 3.29
N ASN A 12 13.40 1.94 2.61
CA ASN A 12 14.30 0.91 2.09
C ASN A 12 15.19 1.41 0.93
N CYS A 13 14.88 2.57 0.34
CA CYS A 13 15.64 3.15 -0.77
C CYS A 13 16.56 4.29 -0.33
N GLU A 14 16.62 4.60 0.97
CA GLU A 14 17.31 5.78 1.50
C GLU A 14 18.79 5.82 1.10
N GLU A 15 19.51 4.69 1.19
CA GLU A 15 20.93 4.61 0.85
C GLU A 15 21.22 5.05 -0.60
N ILE A 16 20.42 4.55 -1.56
CA ILE A 16 20.59 4.86 -2.99
C ILE A 16 20.21 6.33 -3.26
N MET A 17 19.25 6.86 -2.50
CA MET A 17 18.81 8.25 -2.60
C MET A 17 19.89 9.19 -2.05
N THR A 18 20.53 8.84 -0.93
CA THR A 18 21.70 9.54 -0.41
C THR A 18 22.86 9.51 -1.41
N ALA A 19 23.10 8.38 -2.08
CA ALA A 19 24.12 8.31 -3.14
C ALA A 19 23.82 9.26 -4.32
N LEU A 20 22.55 9.40 -4.70
CA LEU A 20 22.14 10.35 -5.74
C LEU A 20 22.34 11.80 -5.29
N ASP A 21 22.04 12.11 -4.03
CA ASP A 21 22.26 13.44 -3.46
C ASP A 21 23.74 13.78 -3.37
N GLN A 22 24.59 12.83 -2.98
CA GLN A 22 26.04 12.98 -3.02
C GLN A 22 26.55 13.24 -4.45
N CYS A 23 26.00 12.55 -5.45
CA CYS A 23 26.34 12.82 -6.85
C CYS A 23 25.90 14.23 -7.30
N HIS A 24 24.71 14.67 -6.91
CA HIS A 24 24.24 16.03 -7.18
C HIS A 24 25.07 17.10 -6.46
N ALA A 25 25.63 16.79 -5.27
CA ALA A 25 26.49 17.69 -4.50
C ALA A 25 27.84 17.98 -5.20
N GLN A 26 28.23 17.18 -6.20
CA GLN A 26 29.44 17.41 -7.01
C GLN A 26 29.33 18.65 -7.93
N GLY A 27 28.10 19.16 -8.13
CA GLY A 27 27.87 20.42 -8.82
C GLY A 27 26.80 20.33 -9.90
N PHE A 28 26.23 21.50 -10.24
CA PHE A 28 25.14 21.61 -11.21
C PHE A 28 25.52 21.08 -12.60
N LEU A 29 26.72 21.39 -13.09
CA LEU A 29 27.18 20.92 -14.40
C LEU A 29 27.30 19.39 -14.46
N HIS A 30 27.80 18.77 -13.39
CA HIS A 30 27.91 17.31 -13.28
C HIS A 30 26.55 16.63 -13.38
N LYS A 31 25.55 17.20 -12.69
CA LYS A 31 24.15 16.77 -12.78
C LYS A 31 23.55 17.01 -14.18
N ALA A 32 23.79 18.19 -14.77
CA ALA A 32 23.20 18.59 -16.03
C ALA A 32 23.72 17.77 -17.23
N LEU A 33 24.99 17.37 -17.19
CA LEU A 33 25.62 16.52 -18.21
C LEU A 33 25.21 15.04 -18.09
N GLY A 34 24.49 14.67 -17.03
CA GLY A 34 23.96 13.32 -16.85
C GLY A 34 24.93 12.34 -16.21
N ASN A 35 25.99 12.82 -15.55
CA ASN A 35 26.98 11.94 -14.90
C ASN A 35 26.41 11.14 -13.71
N CYS A 36 25.24 11.54 -13.18
CA CYS A 36 24.53 10.82 -12.12
C CYS A 36 23.48 9.81 -12.62
N ASN A 37 23.45 9.49 -13.93
CA ASN A 37 22.37 8.70 -14.52
C ASN A 37 22.33 7.25 -14.03
N ASP A 38 23.46 6.63 -13.72
CA ASP A 38 23.50 5.23 -13.26
C ASP A 38 22.87 5.09 -11.87
N ILE A 39 23.26 5.98 -10.96
CA ILE A 39 22.66 6.06 -9.61
C ILE A 39 21.16 6.37 -9.71
N LYS A 40 20.77 7.28 -10.63
CA LYS A 40 19.36 7.58 -10.89
C LYS A 40 18.58 6.36 -11.38
N ARG A 41 19.17 5.48 -12.20
CA ARG A 41 18.52 4.22 -12.63
C ARG A 41 18.31 3.29 -11.44
N GLU A 42 19.24 3.25 -10.52
CA GLU A 42 19.14 2.46 -9.30
C GLU A 42 18.02 2.96 -8.37
N VAL A 43 17.94 4.28 -8.14
CA VAL A 43 16.81 4.89 -7.39
C VAL A 43 15.48 4.52 -8.03
N ASN A 44 15.38 4.63 -9.36
CA ASN A 44 14.16 4.28 -10.09
C ASN A 44 13.79 2.80 -9.94
N ARG A 45 14.77 1.90 -9.97
CA ARG A 45 14.56 0.46 -9.77
C ARG A 45 14.04 0.19 -8.35
N CYS A 46 14.65 0.78 -7.33
CA CYS A 46 14.23 0.60 -5.95
C CYS A 46 12.79 1.10 -5.73
N LEU A 47 12.49 2.33 -6.13
CA LEU A 47 11.15 2.91 -5.98
C LEU A 47 10.08 2.19 -6.81
N ALA A 48 10.46 1.62 -7.96
CA ALA A 48 9.55 0.78 -8.74
C ALA A 48 9.24 -0.53 -8.01
N GLY A 49 10.23 -1.15 -7.37
CA GLY A 49 10.03 -2.33 -6.52
C GLY A 49 9.08 -2.05 -5.36
N GLU A 50 9.30 -0.98 -4.60
CA GLU A 50 8.42 -0.59 -3.49
C GLU A 50 6.97 -0.31 -3.94
N ARG A 51 6.80 0.36 -5.09
CA ARG A 51 5.48 0.57 -5.68
C ARG A 51 4.82 -0.75 -6.08
N TYR A 52 5.58 -1.69 -6.63
CA TYR A 52 5.08 -3.00 -7.03
C TYR A 52 4.62 -3.81 -5.82
N GLU A 53 5.43 -3.90 -4.76
CA GLU A 53 5.08 -4.64 -3.55
C GLU A 53 3.85 -4.05 -2.86
N ARG A 54 3.72 -2.71 -2.83
CA ARG A 54 2.50 -2.06 -2.34
C ARG A 54 1.28 -2.40 -3.19
N ALA A 55 1.41 -2.31 -4.52
CA ALA A 55 0.32 -2.65 -5.42
C ALA A 55 -0.09 -4.13 -5.27
N LYS A 56 0.86 -5.02 -5.04
CA LYS A 56 0.61 -6.44 -4.76
C LYS A 56 -0.16 -6.63 -3.47
N ARG A 57 0.31 -6.07 -2.34
CA ARG A 57 -0.40 -6.12 -1.05
C ARG A 57 -1.82 -5.60 -1.16
N ASN A 58 -2.01 -4.44 -1.79
CA ASN A 58 -3.34 -3.86 -1.98
C ASN A 58 -4.26 -4.76 -2.83
N ARG A 59 -3.72 -5.43 -3.86
CA ARG A 59 -4.48 -6.39 -4.68
C ARG A 59 -4.85 -7.64 -3.89
N ASP A 60 -3.94 -8.15 -3.06
CA ASP A 60 -4.16 -9.35 -2.27
C ASP A 60 -5.20 -9.08 -1.16
N ASP A 61 -5.07 -7.97 -0.44
CA ASP A 61 -6.05 -7.52 0.56
C ASP A 61 -7.43 -7.30 -0.06
N ALA A 62 -7.49 -6.70 -1.26
CA ALA A 62 -8.75 -6.50 -1.96
C ALA A 62 -9.40 -7.84 -2.37
N ARG A 63 -8.61 -8.83 -2.81
CA ARG A 63 -9.12 -10.19 -3.10
C ARG A 63 -9.61 -10.87 -1.84
N GLU A 64 -8.90 -10.76 -0.73
CA GLU A 64 -9.31 -11.36 0.54
C GLU A 64 -10.62 -10.74 1.04
N ARG A 65 -10.73 -9.41 1.01
CA ARG A 65 -11.96 -8.70 1.38
C ARG A 65 -13.14 -9.11 0.50
N ARG A 66 -12.94 -9.24 -0.82
CA ARG A 66 -13.97 -9.73 -1.74
C ARG A 66 -14.43 -11.13 -1.40
N LYS A 67 -13.51 -12.07 -1.17
CA LYS A 67 -13.83 -13.45 -0.75
C LYS A 67 -14.62 -13.48 0.56
N ARG A 68 -14.26 -12.64 1.54
CA ARG A 68 -14.97 -12.54 2.81
C ARG A 68 -16.41 -12.03 2.62
N ILE A 69 -16.60 -10.99 1.82
CA ILE A 69 -17.92 -10.42 1.52
C ILE A 69 -18.78 -11.42 0.74
N GLU A 70 -18.21 -12.08 -0.28
CA GLU A 70 -18.90 -13.11 -1.06
C GLU A 70 -19.35 -14.28 -0.19
N LYS A 71 -18.51 -14.71 0.77
CA LYS A 71 -18.88 -15.75 1.73
C LYS A 71 -20.05 -15.30 2.61
N ILE A 72 -19.99 -14.10 3.19
CA ILE A 72 -21.07 -13.55 4.03
C ILE A 72 -22.39 -13.49 3.25
N TRP A 73 -22.37 -12.96 2.02
CA TRP A 73 -23.58 -12.90 1.18
C TRP A 73 -24.11 -14.28 0.77
N ALA A 74 -23.24 -15.26 0.57
CA ALA A 74 -23.64 -16.63 0.29
C ALA A 74 -24.27 -17.29 1.51
N ASP A 75 -23.69 -17.08 2.70
CA ASP A 75 -24.20 -17.59 3.97
C ASP A 75 -25.57 -16.95 4.29
N GLU A 76 -25.72 -15.63 4.13
CA GLU A 76 -27.01 -14.91 4.30
C GLU A 76 -28.09 -15.43 3.34
N ARG A 77 -27.76 -15.62 2.06
CA ARG A 77 -28.69 -16.17 1.06
C ARG A 77 -29.10 -17.61 1.39
N ALA A 78 -28.18 -18.43 1.93
CA ALA A 78 -28.48 -19.79 2.35
C ALA A 78 -29.45 -19.84 3.55
N VAL A 79 -29.28 -18.90 4.51
CA VAL A 79 -30.21 -18.73 5.64
C VAL A 79 -31.59 -18.28 5.16
N GLU A 80 -31.67 -17.29 4.26
CA GLU A 80 -32.93 -16.80 3.70
C GLU A 80 -33.68 -17.87 2.88
N SER A 81 -32.96 -18.77 2.22
CA SER A 81 -33.54 -19.87 1.42
C SER A 81 -33.91 -21.13 2.23
N GLY A 82 -33.78 -21.09 3.56
CA GLY A 82 -34.33 -22.13 4.46
C GLY A 82 -33.54 -23.44 4.53
N VAL A 83 -32.28 -23.47 4.10
CA VAL A 83 -31.39 -24.65 4.21
C VAL A 83 -30.37 -24.40 5.32
N PRO A 84 -30.36 -25.17 6.43
CA PRO A 84 -29.51 -24.87 7.57
C PRO A 84 -28.05 -25.22 7.28
N ALA A 85 -27.26 -24.23 6.89
CA ALA A 85 -25.80 -24.33 6.86
C ALA A 85 -25.25 -24.14 8.28
N SER A 86 -24.60 -25.18 8.79
CA SER A 86 -23.94 -25.34 10.08
C SER A 86 -23.27 -24.07 10.64
N ALA A 87 -23.70 -23.69 11.85
CA ALA A 87 -23.18 -22.58 12.68
C ALA A 87 -21.70 -22.77 13.07
N PRO A 88 -20.98 -21.66 13.34
CA PRO A 88 -20.93 -21.17 14.72
C PRO A 88 -21.00 -19.64 14.89
N GLY A 89 -21.99 -19.21 15.67
CA GLY A 89 -21.82 -18.46 16.91
C GLY A 89 -20.98 -17.17 16.96
N ASN A 90 -21.72 -16.07 17.09
CA ASN A 90 -21.39 -14.82 17.81
C ASN A 90 -20.63 -13.70 17.06
N ALA A 91 -21.39 -12.82 16.41
CA ALA A 91 -21.06 -11.40 16.33
C ALA A 91 -22.21 -10.56 16.94
N THR A 92 -21.92 -9.95 18.09
CA THR A 92 -22.79 -9.05 18.87
C THR A 92 -23.07 -7.76 18.09
N PRO A 93 -24.27 -7.15 18.18
CA PRO A 93 -24.63 -5.97 17.40
C PRO A 93 -23.92 -4.69 17.89
N THR A 94 -23.46 -3.90 16.92
CA THR A 94 -22.96 -2.53 17.07
C THR A 94 -24.06 -1.57 17.56
N THR A 95 -23.90 -1.00 18.74
CA THR A 95 -24.71 0.15 19.18
C THR A 95 -24.02 1.44 18.74
N SER A 96 -24.55 2.08 17.70
CA SER A 96 -24.29 3.48 17.39
C SER A 96 -24.94 4.36 18.45
N ALA A 97 -24.16 5.11 19.21
CA ALA A 97 -24.64 6.22 20.01
C ALA A 97 -23.97 7.51 19.51
N ASN A 98 -24.73 8.30 18.75
CA ASN A 98 -24.47 9.72 18.55
C ASN A 98 -24.53 10.42 19.92
N ALA A 99 -23.51 11.19 20.26
CA ALA A 99 -23.56 12.19 21.32
C ALA A 99 -22.92 13.48 20.83
N GLU A 100 -23.78 14.38 20.37
CA GLU A 100 -23.53 15.80 20.15
C GLU A 100 -23.61 16.54 21.49
N LYS A 101 -22.59 17.31 21.88
CA LYS A 101 -22.72 18.69 22.42
C LYS A 101 -21.42 19.25 23.02
N GLN A 102 -21.09 20.45 22.53
CA GLN A 102 -20.43 21.60 23.17
C GLN A 102 -18.94 21.51 23.51
#